data_AF-A0A0M0WVX7-F1
#
_entry.id   AF-A0A0M0WVX7-F1
#
_cell.length_a   1.000
_cell.length_b   1.000
_cell.length_c   1.000
_cell.angle_alpha   90.00
_cell.angle_beta   90.00
_cell.angle_gamma   90.00
#
_symmetry.space_group_name_H-M   'P 1'
#
loop_
_entity.id
_entity.type
_entity.pdbx_description
1 polymer ?
#
loop_
_entity_poly.entity_id
_entity_poly.type
_entity_poly.pdbx_seq_one_letter_code
_entity_poly.pdbx_strand_id
1 'polypeptide(L)'
;MEFSKKLQQLPTQFFAALVQKVNAALAEGRDVINLGQGNPDQPTPPHIIKALQEAAENPQNHKYSAFRGIAELRQAAASFFLSSILHFGVAFRRSVFYPSL
;
A
#
# COMPACT_ATOMS: atom_id res chain seq x y z
N MET A 1 3.05 28.98 -20.15
CA MET A 1 3.39 28.72 -18.74
C MET A 1 4.59 27.81 -18.73
N GLU A 2 5.62 28.16 -17.97
CA GLU A 2 6.82 27.33 -17.83
C GLU A 2 6.76 26.48 -16.56
N PHE A 3 7.08 25.20 -16.68
CA PHE A 3 7.13 24.29 -15.53
C PHE A 3 8.39 24.51 -14.68
N SER A 4 8.35 24.08 -13.42
CA SER A 4 9.52 24.17 -12.53
C SER A 4 10.65 23.24 -13.01
N LYS A 5 11.91 23.62 -12.73
CA LYS A 5 13.09 22.80 -13.05
C LYS A 5 13.02 21.39 -12.47
N LYS A 6 12.44 21.23 -11.27
CA LYS A 6 12.25 19.90 -10.65
C LYS A 6 11.29 19.02 -11.45
N LEU A 7 10.21 19.60 -11.97
CA LEU A 7 9.23 18.85 -12.76
C LEU A 7 9.82 18.44 -14.12
N GLN A 8 10.61 19.32 -14.74
CA GLN A 8 11.30 19.06 -16.00
C GLN A 8 12.34 17.93 -15.91
N GLN A 9 12.85 17.64 -14.70
CA GLN A 9 13.86 16.61 -14.45
C GLN A 9 13.26 15.23 -14.09
N LEU A 10 11.94 15.11 -13.99
CA LEU A 10 11.33 13.80 -13.71
C LEU A 10 11.57 12.85 -14.89
N PRO A 11 12.01 11.60 -14.62
CA PRO A 11 12.23 10.63 -15.67
C PRO A 11 10.89 10.19 -16.28
N THR A 12 10.94 9.76 -17.52
CA THR A 12 9.79 9.15 -18.20
C THR A 12 9.37 7.88 -17.47
N GLN A 13 8.07 7.76 -17.18
CA GLN A 13 7.53 6.60 -16.47
C GLN A 13 7.40 5.41 -17.42
N PHE A 14 8.40 4.53 -17.43
CA PHE A 14 8.46 3.35 -18.29
C PHE A 14 7.18 2.50 -18.24
N PHE A 15 6.71 2.18 -17.02
CA PHE A 15 5.51 1.36 -16.84
C PHE A 15 4.24 2.02 -17.35
N ALA A 16 4.12 3.34 -17.27
CA ALA A 16 2.97 4.05 -17.82
C ALA A 16 2.91 3.91 -19.34
N ALA A 17 4.04 4.04 -20.03
CA ALA A 17 4.12 3.82 -21.48
C ALA A 17 3.85 2.36 -21.87
N LEU A 18 4.32 1.40 -21.07
CA LEU A 18 4.03 -0.02 -21.28
C LEU A 18 2.52 -0.31 -21.15
N VAL A 19 1.87 0.21 -20.11
CA VAL A 19 0.42 0.07 -19.90
C VAL A 19 -0.37 0.66 -21.07
N GLN A 20 0.05 1.82 -21.60
CA GLN A 20 -0.59 2.41 -22.78
C GLN A 20 -0.52 1.49 -24.00
N LYS A 21 0.64 0.86 -24.26
CA LYS A 21 0.80 -0.10 -25.37
C LYS A 21 -0.05 -1.35 -25.18
N VAL A 22 -0.10 -1.89 -23.96
CA VAL A 22 -0.95 -3.04 -23.62
C VAL A 22 -2.42 -2.72 -23.86
N ASN A 23 -2.89 -1.56 -23.38
CA ASN A 23 -4.28 -1.14 -23.57
C ASN A 23 -4.65 -0.92 -25.04
N ALA A 24 -3.73 -0.37 -25.85
CA ALA A 24 -3.93 -0.24 -27.29
C ALA A 24 -4.04 -1.61 -27.97
N ALA A 25 -3.16 -2.56 -27.63
CA ALA A 25 -3.22 -3.93 -28.15
C ALA A 25 -4.54 -4.63 -27.77
N LEU A 26 -5.01 -4.47 -26.53
CA LEU A 26 -6.31 -5.01 -26.09
C LEU A 26 -7.47 -4.37 -26.86
N ALA A 27 -7.43 -3.06 -27.11
CA ALA A 27 -8.47 -2.35 -27.88
C ALA A 27 -8.52 -2.79 -29.35
N GLU A 28 -7.40 -3.27 -29.90
CA GLU A 28 -7.32 -3.90 -31.23
C GLU A 28 -7.81 -5.36 -31.23
N GLY A 29 -8.25 -5.90 -30.09
CA GLY A 29 -8.72 -7.28 -29.97
C GLY A 29 -7.61 -8.33 -29.87
N ARG A 30 -6.36 -7.91 -29.60
CA ARG A 30 -5.25 -8.85 -29.40
C ARG A 30 -5.36 -9.53 -28.04
N ASP A 31 -5.07 -10.83 -28.01
CA ASP A 31 -4.90 -11.58 -26.76
C ASP A 31 -3.52 -11.27 -26.15
N VAL A 32 -3.50 -10.70 -24.94
CA VAL A 32 -2.28 -10.20 -24.29
C VAL A 32 -2.11 -10.84 -22.92
N ILE A 33 -1.00 -11.56 -22.75
CA ILE A 33 -0.56 -12.07 -21.44
C ILE A 33 0.29 -11.00 -20.75
N ASN A 34 -0.24 -10.40 -19.69
CA ASN A 34 0.45 -9.34 -18.96
C ASN A 34 1.31 -9.91 -17.82
N LEU A 35 2.61 -10.05 -18.08
CA LEU A 35 3.62 -10.42 -17.08
C LEU A 35 4.46 -9.22 -16.62
N GLY A 36 4.08 -8.01 -17.03
CA GLY A 36 4.86 -6.78 -16.81
C GLY A 36 4.46 -6.00 -15.55
N GLN A 37 3.34 -6.36 -14.91
CA GLN A 37 2.81 -5.69 -13.71
C GLN A 37 2.82 -6.64 -12.52
N GLY A 38 3.33 -6.18 -11.37
CA GLY A 38 3.37 -6.93 -10.12
C GLY A 38 2.08 -6.85 -9.30
N ASN A 39 0.92 -6.71 -9.95
CA ASN A 39 -0.36 -6.69 -9.25
C ASN A 39 -0.73 -8.13 -8.85
N PRO A 40 -1.00 -8.41 -7.57
CA PRO A 40 -1.52 -9.71 -7.17
C PRO A 40 -2.86 -10.01 -7.87
N ASP A 41 -3.04 -11.25 -8.28
CA ASP A 41 -4.26 -11.78 -8.91
C ASP A 41 -5.28 -12.28 -7.89
N GLN A 42 -4.82 -12.62 -6.68
CA GLN A 42 -5.68 -13.09 -5.59
C GLN A 42 -6.46 -11.94 -4.94
N PRO A 43 -7.70 -12.20 -4.50
CA PRO A 43 -8.49 -11.21 -3.79
C PRO A 43 -7.90 -10.93 -2.41
N THR A 44 -8.19 -9.74 -1.89
CA THR A 44 -7.92 -9.42 -0.49
C THR A 44 -8.59 -10.45 0.44
N PRO A 45 -7.89 -10.98 1.47
CA PRO A 45 -8.45 -11.95 2.39
C PRO A 45 -9.80 -11.51 3.02
N PRO A 46 -10.82 -12.40 3.11
CA PRO A 46 -12.17 -12.01 3.54
C PRO A 46 -12.26 -11.33 4.90
N HIS A 47 -11.41 -11.72 5.86
CA HIS A 47 -11.39 -11.13 7.20
C HIS A 47 -10.95 -9.65 7.18
N ILE A 48 -10.11 -9.24 6.22
CA ILE A 48 -9.68 -7.84 6.06
C ILE A 48 -10.82 -7.01 5.46
N ILE A 49 -11.53 -7.56 4.48
CA ILE A 49 -12.72 -6.92 3.90
C ILE A 49 -13.79 -6.71 4.97
N LYS A 50 -14.04 -7.72 5.82
CA LYS A 50 -14.97 -7.60 6.94
C LYS A 50 -14.55 -6.53 7.95
N ALA A 51 -13.28 -6.49 8.33
CA ALA A 51 -12.77 -5.46 9.25
C ALA A 51 -12.91 -4.04 8.66
N LEU A 52 -12.73 -3.88 7.35
CA LEU A 52 -12.99 -2.61 6.66
C LEU A 52 -14.48 -2.22 6.72
N GLN A 53 -15.39 -3.16 6.45
CA GLN A 53 -16.83 -2.92 6.50
C GLN A 53 -17.26 -2.46 7.90
N GLU A 54 -16.86 -3.19 8.94
CA GLU A 54 -17.15 -2.84 10.34
C GLU A 54 -16.54 -1.49 10.73
N ALA A 55 -15.31 -1.19 10.29
CA ALA A 55 -14.67 0.08 10.57
C ALA A 55 -15.38 1.26 9.89
N ALA A 56 -15.94 1.07 8.69
CA ALA A 56 -16.64 2.11 7.94
C ALA A 56 -17.98 2.50 8.59
N GLU A 57 -18.64 1.57 9.29
CA GLU A 57 -19.89 1.83 10.01
C GLU A 57 -19.71 2.71 11.24
N ASN A 58 -18.49 2.82 11.79
CA ASN A 58 -18.22 3.61 12.98
C ASN A 58 -18.03 5.11 12.65
N PRO A 59 -18.93 6.02 13.09
CA PRO A 59 -18.83 7.45 12.78
C PRO A 59 -17.59 8.13 13.36
N GLN A 60 -16.93 7.56 14.37
CA GLN A 60 -15.66 8.11 14.87
C GLN A 60 -14.54 8.01 13.84
N ASN A 61 -14.59 7.00 12.96
CA ASN A 61 -13.60 6.79 11.91
C ASN A 61 -13.76 7.74 10.72
N HIS A 62 -14.86 8.52 10.66
CA HIS A 62 -15.10 9.48 9.57
C HIS A 62 -14.33 10.78 9.74
N LYS A 63 -13.74 10.98 10.92
CA LYS A 63 -12.94 12.17 11.27
C LYS A 63 -11.50 11.99 10.82
N TYR A 64 -10.72 13.05 10.94
CA TYR A 64 -9.28 12.96 10.74
C TYR A 64 -8.65 11.95 11.70
N SER A 65 -7.87 11.02 11.15
CA SER A 65 -6.95 10.19 11.93
C SER A 65 -5.88 11.07 12.57
N ALA A 66 -5.27 10.57 13.64
CA ALA A 66 -4.03 11.14 14.17
C ALA A 66 -2.96 11.22 13.07
N PHE A 67 -2.15 12.28 13.09
CA PHE A 67 -1.09 12.55 12.09
C PHE A 67 -0.09 11.41 11.90
N ARG A 68 0.12 10.58 12.93
CA ARG A 68 1.03 9.44 12.89
C ARG A 68 0.31 8.09 12.66
N GLY A 69 -0.97 8.13 12.30
CA GLY A 69 -1.85 6.96 12.27
C GLY A 69 -2.36 6.54 13.64
N ILE A 70 -3.43 5.72 13.64
CA ILE A 70 -4.06 5.19 14.86
C ILE A 70 -3.09 4.32 15.66
N ALA A 71 -3.25 4.27 16.99
CA ALA A 71 -2.31 3.59 17.87
C ALA A 71 -2.34 2.07 17.66
N GLU A 72 -3.53 1.54 17.42
CA GLU A 72 -3.85 0.12 17.21
C GLU A 72 -3.09 -0.43 16.01
N LEU A 73 -3.09 0.29 14.88
CA LEU A 73 -2.36 -0.10 13.68
C LEU A 73 -0.85 -0.14 13.93
N ARG A 74 -0.32 0.87 14.64
CA ARG A 74 1.12 0.94 14.96
C ARG A 74 1.55 -0.21 15.89
N GLN A 75 0.72 -0.55 16.88
CA GLN A 75 0.97 -1.68 17.77
C GLN A 75 0.86 -3.02 17.05
N ALA A 76 -0.13 -3.19 16.17
CA ALA A 76 -0.28 -4.39 15.35
C ALA A 76 0.92 -4.60 14.41
N ALA A 77 1.39 -3.53 13.74
CA ALA A 77 2.58 -3.58 12.90
C ALA A 77 3.84 -3.96 13.71
N ALA A 78 4.07 -3.33 14.87
CA ALA A 78 5.19 -3.68 15.74
C ALA A 78 5.12 -5.14 16.21
N SER A 79 3.93 -5.61 16.58
CA SER A 79 3.69 -6.99 17.00
C SER A 79 3.96 -7.99 15.87
N PHE A 80 3.52 -7.67 14.64
CA PHE A 80 3.76 -8.51 13.46
C PHE A 80 5.26 -8.68 13.17
N PHE A 81 6.04 -7.60 13.24
CA PHE A 81 7.48 -7.69 13.05
C PHE A 81 8.18 -8.44 14.20
N LEU A 82 7.75 -8.24 15.45
CA LEU A 82 8.31 -8.95 16.61
C LEU A 82 7.98 -10.45 16.62
N SER A 83 6.77 -10.85 16.23
CA SER A 83 6.42 -12.27 16.11
C SER A 83 7.14 -12.96 14.95
N SER A 84 7.61 -12.17 13.99
CA SER A 84 8.31 -12.63 12.79
C SER A 84 9.84 -12.49 12.88
N ILE A 85 10.42 -12.45 14.09
CA ILE A 85 11.87 -12.28 14.32
C ILE A 85 12.72 -13.32 13.54
N LEU A 86 12.21 -14.55 13.36
CA LEU A 86 12.88 -15.58 12.56
C LEU A 86 12.80 -15.34 11.04
N HIS A 87 11.83 -14.57 10.56
CA HIS A 87 11.60 -14.33 9.12
C HIS A 87 12.27 -13.05 8.60
N PHE A 88 12.38 -12.00 9.42
CA PHE A 88 12.87 -10.69 8.94
C PHE A 88 14.20 -10.23 9.56
N GLY A 89 14.69 -10.85 10.64
CA GLY A 89 15.93 -10.43 11.31
C GLY A 89 15.89 -9.01 11.88
N VAL A 90 14.70 -8.40 12.00
CA VAL A 90 14.53 -7.03 12.49
C VAL A 90 14.20 -7.04 13.98
N ALA A 91 15.08 -6.50 14.82
CA ALA A 91 14.81 -6.22 16.22
C ALA A 91 14.22 -4.81 16.36
N PHE A 92 12.90 -4.69 16.54
CA PHE A 92 12.27 -3.41 16.87
C PHE A 92 12.47 -3.07 18.35
N ARG A 93 12.97 -1.86 18.66
CA ARG A 93 13.10 -1.37 20.04
C ARG A 93 11.71 -1.22 20.67
N ARG A 94 11.42 -2.04 21.69
CA ARG A 94 10.18 -1.99 22.50
C ARG A 94 9.87 -0.59 23.07
N SER A 95 10.90 0.19 23.41
CA SER A 95 10.78 1.52 24.02
C SER A 95 10.10 2.58 23.13
N VAL A 96 9.95 2.33 21.83
CA VAL A 96 9.32 3.26 20.89
C VAL A 96 7.79 3.12 20.87
N PHE A 97 7.26 1.96 21.26
CA PHE A 97 5.84 1.62 21.11
C PHE A 97 5.10 1.39 22.43
N TYR A 98 5.82 1.10 23.52
CA TYR A 98 5.26 0.99 24.87
C TYR A 98 6.00 1.93 25.84
N PRO A 99 5.63 3.22 25.91
CA PRO A 99 6.30 4.18 26.79
C PRO A 99 5.88 4.08 28.28
N SER A 100 4.96 3.19 28.63
CA SER A 100 4.43 3.02 30.00
C SER A 100 4.53 1.59 30.54
N LEU A 101 5.52 0.82 30.07
CA LEU A 101 6.00 -0.41 30.72
C LEU A 101 7.47 -0.21 31.12
#